data_AF-A0A7Y4QXB5-F1
#
_entry.id   AF-A0A7Y4QXB5-F1
#
_cell.length_a   1.000
_cell.length_b   1.000
_cell.length_c   1.000
_cell.angle_alpha   90.00
_cell.angle_beta   90.00
_cell.angle_gamma   90.00
#
_symmetry.space_group_name_H-M   'P 1'
#
loop_
_entity.id
_entity.type
_entity.pdbx_description
1 polymer ?
#
loop_
_entity_poly.entity_id
_entity_poly.type
_entity_poly.pdbx_seq_one_letter_code
_entity_poly.pdbx_strand_id
1 'polypeptide(L)'
;MNHWKTDLVVTPSSPIQLHDPVATFGSCFADVIGNYLTANKFNTLSNPFGTVYNPVSIHRMLQMIVKKEMPDEIDFVESQGVWFHY
;
A
#
# COMPACT_ATOMS: atom_id res chain seq x y z
N MET A 1 25.68 15.77 -14.18
CA MET A 1 24.56 16.13 -13.28
C MET A 1 23.46 15.11 -13.53
N ASN A 2 23.33 14.14 -12.62
CA ASN A 2 22.42 13.01 -12.80
C ASN A 2 21.02 13.43 -12.35
N HIS A 3 20.08 13.51 -13.29
CA HIS A 3 18.69 13.75 -12.97
C HIS A 3 18.12 12.53 -12.22
N TRP A 4 17.97 12.63 -10.89
CA TRP A 4 17.23 11.66 -10.07
C TRP A 4 15.73 11.94 -10.11
N LYS A 5 15.18 12.12 -11.31
CA LYS A 5 13.75 12.31 -11.52
C LYS A 5 13.33 11.46 -12.70
N THR A 6 12.31 10.65 -12.51
CA THR A 6 11.60 10.01 -13.61
C THR A 6 10.47 10.94 -14.03
N ASP A 7 10.58 11.52 -15.22
CA ASP A 7 9.47 12.27 -15.81
C ASP A 7 8.43 11.26 -16.31
N LEU A 8 7.24 11.33 -15.71
CA LEU A 8 6.10 10.51 -16.10
C LEU A 8 5.15 11.37 -16.92
N VAL A 9 4.92 11.00 -18.18
CA VAL A 9 3.86 11.58 -19.01
C VAL A 9 2.58 10.81 -18.73
N VAL A 10 1.64 11.44 -18.04
CA VAL A 10 0.38 10.81 -17.63
C VAL A 10 -0.76 11.35 -18.47
N THR A 11 -1.49 10.47 -19.16
CA THR A 11 -2.72 10.84 -19.86
C THR A 11 -3.83 11.12 -18.83
N PRO A 12 -4.61 12.21 -18.95
CA PRO A 12 -5.74 12.45 -18.06
C PRO A 12 -6.72 11.27 -18.05
N SER A 13 -7.12 10.85 -16.86
CA SER A 13 -8.17 9.83 -16.66
C SER A 13 -9.34 10.43 -15.89
N SER A 14 -10.46 9.70 -15.82
CA SER A 14 -11.63 10.11 -15.06
C SER A 14 -11.25 10.40 -13.59
N PRO A 15 -11.70 11.53 -13.00
CA PRO A 15 -11.42 11.83 -11.60
C PRO A 15 -12.05 10.79 -10.67
N ILE A 16 -11.33 10.45 -9.59
CA ILE A 16 -11.84 9.61 -8.50
C ILE A 16 -13.05 10.32 -7.86
N GLN A 17 -14.16 9.61 -7.74
CA GLN A 17 -15.40 10.05 -7.11
C GLN A 17 -15.50 9.53 -5.67
N LEU A 18 -16.41 10.10 -4.87
CA LEU A 18 -16.59 9.71 -3.47
C LEU A 18 -17.00 8.23 -3.28
N HIS A 19 -17.69 7.65 -4.27
CA HIS A 19 -18.11 6.25 -4.22
C HIS A 19 -17.01 5.27 -4.62
N ASP A 20 -15.92 5.75 -5.23
CA ASP A 20 -14.82 4.90 -5.64
C ASP A 20 -14.06 4.40 -4.40
N PRO A 21 -13.80 3.09 -4.28
CA PRO A 21 -12.99 2.56 -3.20
C PRO A 21 -11.53 2.96 -3.40
N VAL A 22 -10.91 3.47 -2.34
CA VAL A 22 -9.49 3.83 -2.31
C VAL A 22 -8.79 3.00 -1.26
N ALA A 23 -7.66 2.39 -1.60
CA ALA A 23 -6.80 1.73 -0.62
C ALA A 23 -5.44 2.44 -0.56
N THR A 24 -4.94 2.70 0.64
CA THR A 24 -3.60 3.28 0.85
C THR A 24 -2.66 2.22 1.40
N PHE A 25 -1.43 2.23 0.89
CA PHE A 25 -0.34 1.35 1.31
C PHE A 25 0.93 2.18 1.43
N GLY A 26 1.67 2.02 2.52
CA GLY A 26 2.95 2.70 2.67
C GLY A 26 3.39 2.87 4.10
N SER A 27 4.26 3.87 4.30
CA SER A 27 4.68 4.31 5.61
C SER A 27 3.50 4.96 6.38
N CYS A 28 3.77 5.54 7.56
CA CYS A 28 2.80 6.34 8.32
C CYS A 28 2.20 7.49 7.50
N PHE A 29 2.86 7.93 6.42
CA PHE A 29 2.28 8.88 5.48
C PHE A 29 1.00 8.34 4.82
N ALA A 30 0.97 7.06 4.46
CA ALA A 30 -0.20 6.43 3.85
C ALA A 30 -1.40 6.37 4.82
N ASP A 31 -1.15 6.27 6.14
CA ASP A 31 -2.19 6.39 7.17
C ASP A 31 -2.77 7.80 7.23
N VAL A 32 -1.92 8.82 7.20
CA VAL A 32 -2.36 10.23 7.21
C VAL A 32 -3.26 10.51 6.01
N ILE A 33 -2.86 10.05 4.82
CA ILE A 33 -3.67 10.22 3.61
C ILE A 33 -4.97 9.41 3.68
N GLY A 34 -4.91 8.15 4.14
CA GLY A 34 -6.10 7.31 4.29
C GLY A 34 -7.13 7.91 5.24
N ASN A 35 -6.67 8.44 6.39
CA ASN A 35 -7.52 9.12 7.37
C ASN A 35 -8.11 10.42 6.81
N TYR A 36 -7.32 11.20 6.05
CA TYR A 36 -7.81 12.41 5.39
C TYR A 36 -8.93 12.09 4.39
N LEU A 37 -8.76 11.05 3.56
CA LEU A 37 -9.79 10.62 2.60
C LEU A 37 -11.05 10.13 3.31
N THR A 38 -10.89 9.32 4.36
CA THR A 38 -12.01 8.84 5.19
C THR A 38 -12.79 9.99 5.82
N ALA A 39 -12.10 10.99 6.37
CA ALA A 39 -12.72 12.18 6.96
C ALA A 39 -13.55 12.97 5.92
N ASN A 40 -13.13 12.94 4.66
CA ASN A 40 -13.81 13.55 3.52
C ASN A 40 -14.79 12.59 2.78
N LYS A 41 -15.25 11.53 3.46
CA LYS A 41 -16.33 10.62 3.01
C LYS A 41 -16.00 9.71 1.82
N PHE A 42 -14.73 9.54 1.48
CA PHE A 42 -14.35 8.47 0.56
C PHE A 42 -14.50 7.10 1.22
N ASN A 43 -14.82 6.09 0.43
CA ASN A 43 -14.73 4.70 0.86
C ASN A 43 -13.24 4.28 0.89
N THR A 44 -12.59 4.36 2.05
CA THR A 44 -11.14 4.17 2.16
C THR A 44 -10.75 2.99 3.03
N LEU A 45 -9.83 2.17 2.54
CA LEU A 45 -9.12 1.13 3.29
C LEU A 45 -7.69 1.61 3.57
N SER A 46 -7.42 2.05 4.80
CA SER A 46 -6.12 2.63 5.18
C SER A 46 -5.16 1.57 5.71
N ASN A 47 -4.00 1.38 5.06
CA ASN A 47 -2.90 0.49 5.47
C ASN A 47 -3.38 -0.80 6.16
N PRO A 48 -4.10 -1.69 5.45
CA PRO A 48 -4.74 -2.86 6.05
C PRO A 48 -3.74 -3.88 6.67
N PHE A 49 -2.45 -3.73 6.38
CA PHE A 49 -1.36 -4.56 6.91
C PHE A 49 -0.42 -3.77 7.83
N GLY A 50 -0.83 -2.57 8.25
CA GLY A 50 0.02 -1.63 8.98
C GLY A 50 1.04 -0.93 8.09
N THR A 51 2.00 -0.27 8.74
CA THR A 51 3.08 0.49 8.07
C THR A 51 4.03 -0.45 7.33
N VAL A 52 4.05 -0.37 6.00
CA VAL A 52 4.97 -1.13 5.15
C VAL A 52 5.61 -0.17 4.14
N TYR A 53 6.94 -0.02 4.16
CA TYR A 53 7.64 0.94 3.28
C TYR A 53 8.64 0.28 2.33
N ASN A 54 8.89 -1.02 2.46
CA ASN A 54 9.73 -1.75 1.52
C ASN A 54 8.95 -2.01 0.21
N PRO A 55 9.36 -1.46 -0.95
CA PRO A 55 8.61 -1.60 -2.19
C PRO A 55 8.44 -3.06 -2.64
N VAL A 56 9.42 -3.93 -2.37
CA VAL A 56 9.35 -5.36 -2.71
C VAL A 56 8.29 -6.07 -1.89
N SER A 57 8.22 -5.80 -0.57
CA SER A 57 7.17 -6.34 0.30
C SER A 57 5.78 -5.86 -0.15
N ILE A 58 5.62 -4.56 -0.44
CA ILE A 58 4.36 -4.01 -0.94
C ILE A 58 3.94 -4.69 -2.24
N HIS A 59 4.88 -4.89 -3.18
CA HIS A 59 4.60 -5.57 -4.44
C HIS A 59 4.10 -7.02 -4.22
N ARG A 60 4.79 -7.80 -3.38
CA ARG A 60 4.38 -9.19 -3.06
C ARG A 60 2.99 -9.21 -2.42
N MET A 61 2.71 -8.31 -1.49
CA MET A 61 1.40 -8.18 -0.86
C MET A 61 0.29 -7.85 -1.86
N LEU A 62 0.53 -6.89 -2.76
CA LEU A 62 -0.43 -6.57 -3.82
C LEU A 62 -0.68 -7.77 -4.74
N GLN A 63 0.36 -8.54 -5.07
CA GLN A 63 0.19 -9.77 -5.85
C GLN A 63 -0.67 -10.80 -5.11
N MET A 64 -0.42 -11.03 -3.81
CA MET A 64 -1.22 -11.95 -3.01
C MET A 64 -2.70 -11.51 -2.95
N ILE A 65 -2.97 -10.22 -2.77
CA ILE A 65 -4.34 -9.67 -2.77
C ILE A 65 -5.03 -9.93 -4.11
N VAL A 66 -4.37 -9.61 -5.23
CA VAL A 66 -4.93 -9.78 -6.58
C VAL A 66 -5.23 -11.25 -6.87
N LYS A 67 -4.35 -12.16 -6.44
CA LYS A 67 -4.50 -13.60 -6.63
C LYS A 67 -5.40 -14.28 -5.59
N LYS A 68 -5.78 -13.56 -4.53
CA LYS A 68 -6.49 -14.09 -3.36
C LYS A 68 -5.72 -15.21 -2.67
N GLU A 69 -4.41 -15.07 -2.61
CA GLU A 69 -3.50 -15.98 -1.93
C GLU A 69 -3.27 -15.51 -0.49
N MET A 70 -3.15 -16.47 0.42
CA MET A 70 -2.69 -16.21 1.78
C MET A 70 -1.18 -16.43 1.85
N PRO A 71 -0.46 -15.67 2.71
CA PRO A 71 0.94 -15.95 2.97
C PRO A 71 1.11 -17.35 3.56
N ASP A 72 2.19 -18.04 3.18
CA ASP A 72 2.50 -19.36 3.72
C ASP A 72 3.09 -19.20 5.13
N GLU A 73 2.83 -20.15 6.03
CA GLU A 73 3.39 -20.14 7.38
C GLU A 73 4.92 -20.15 7.36
N ILE A 74 5.53 -20.76 6.33
CA ILE A 74 6.98 -20.80 6.16
C ILE A 74 7.61 -19.44 5.85
N ASP A 75 6.83 -18.47 5.35
CA ASP A 75 7.30 -17.11 5.07
C ASP A 75 7.43 -16.28 6.36
N PHE A 76 6.86 -16.74 7.47
CA PHE A 76 6.95 -16.07 8.77
C PHE A 76 8.18 -16.53 9.55
N VAL A 77 9.03 -15.57 9.89
CA VAL A 77 10.26 -15.80 10.66
C VAL A 77 10.21 -14.99 11.94
N GLU A 78 10.36 -15.65 13.08
CA GLU A 78 10.55 -14.97 14.37
C GLU A 78 12.04 -14.69 14.61
N SER A 79 12.37 -13.47 15.01
CA SER A 79 13.70 -13.13 15.52
C SER A 79 13.57 -12.14 16.67
N GLN A 80 14.11 -12.51 17.85
CA GLN A 80 14.09 -11.70 19.06
C GLN A 80 12.68 -11.24 19.51
N GLY A 81 11.67 -12.12 19.34
CA GLY A 81 10.27 -11.78 19.66
C GLY A 81 9.57 -10.91 18.63
N VAL A 82 10.21 -10.63 17.49
CA VAL A 82 9.62 -9.89 16.36
C VAL A 82 9.38 -10.84 15.20
N TRP A 83 8.18 -10.76 14.61
CA TRP A 83 7.80 -11.53 13.43
C TRP A 83 8.07 -10.75 12.15
N PHE A 84 8.72 -11.41 11.20
CA PHE A 84 9.00 -10.92 9.86
C PHE A 84 8.27 -11.80 8.84
N HIS A 85 7.90 -11.20 7.71
CA HIS A 85 7.32 -11.92 6.58
C HIS A 85 8.21 -11.67 5.35
N TYR A 86 8.85 -12.73 4.84
CA TYR A 86 9.81 -12.67 3.74
C TYR A 86 9.20 -13.10 2.43
#